data_AF-A0A7H4MUN6-F1
#
_entry.id   AF-A0A7H4MUN6-F1
#
_cell.length_a   1.000
_cell.length_b   1.000
_cell.length_c   1.000
_cell.angle_alpha   90.00
_cell.angle_beta   90.00
_cell.angle_gamma   90.00
#
_symmetry.space_group_name_H-M   'P 1'
#
loop_
_entity.id
_entity.type
_entity.pdbx_description
1 polymer ?
#
loop_
_entity_poly.entity_id
_entity_poly.type
_entity_poly.pdbx_seq_one_letter_code
_entity_poly.pdbx_strand_id
1 'polypeptide(L)' 'MSLTRKRRSTGKVTIADVAQLAGVGTMTVSRALRTPEQVFR' A
#
# COMPACT_ATOMS: atom_id res chain seq x y z
N MET A 1 20.12 -5.54 -21.97
CA MET A 1 19.03 -6.08 -21.13
C MET A 1 18.94 -5.30 -19.84
N SER A 2 17.88 -4.51 -19.63
CA SER A 2 17.58 -3.94 -18.32
C SER A 2 17.21 -5.10 -17.39
N LEU A 3 18.16 -5.51 -16.54
CA LEU A 3 17.91 -6.48 -15.48
C LEU A 3 16.85 -5.86 -14.56
N THR A 4 15.60 -6.28 -14.72
CA THR A 4 14.51 -5.90 -13.81
C THR A 4 14.94 -6.30 -12.41
N ARG A 5 15.41 -5.33 -11.62
CA ARG A 5 15.94 -5.58 -10.28
C ARG A 5 14.82 -6.21 -9.46
N LYS A 6 14.92 -7.52 -9.22
CA LYS A 6 14.00 -8.27 -8.36
C LYS A 6 13.96 -7.54 -7.02
N ARG A 7 12.85 -6.85 -6.73
CA ARG A 7 12.69 -6.12 -5.45
C ARG A 7 12.86 -7.15 -4.34
N ARG A 8 13.85 -6.93 -3.45
CA ARG A 8 13.98 -7.75 -2.23
C ARG A 8 12.70 -7.54 -1.43
N SER A 9 11.81 -8.54 -1.41
CA SER A 9 10.70 -8.55 -0.45
C SER A 9 11.32 -8.74 0.93
N THR A 10 11.07 -7.79 1.82
CA THR A 10 11.59 -7.83 3.21
C THR A 10 10.77 -8.77 4.10
N GLY A 11 9.79 -9.48 3.54
CA GLY A 11 8.79 -10.27 4.29
C GLY A 11 7.80 -9.41 5.09
N LYS A 12 7.93 -8.08 5.05
CA LYS A 12 7.04 -7.16 5.76
C LYS A 12 5.78 -6.91 4.95
N VAL A 13 4.66 -6.77 5.66
CA VAL A 13 3.38 -6.31 5.11
C VAL A 13 3.57 -4.94 4.48
N THR A 14 3.07 -4.78 3.26
CA THR A 14 3.10 -3.53 2.50
C THR A 14 1.72 -2.86 2.50
N ILE A 15 1.69 -1.57 2.14
CA ILE A 15 0.43 -0.85 1.90
C ILE A 15 -0.40 -1.52 0.80
N ALA A 16 0.25 -2.14 -0.19
CA ALA A 16 -0.45 -2.85 -1.27
C ALA A 16 -1.17 -4.09 -0.73
N ASP A 17 -0.54 -4.85 0.18
CA ASP A 17 -1.14 -6.03 0.79
C ASP A 17 -2.37 -5.65 1.64
N VAL A 18 -2.25 -4.57 2.43
CA VAL A 18 -3.37 -4.04 3.22
C VAL A 18 -4.50 -3.56 2.31
N ALA A 19 -4.17 -2.85 1.23
CA ALA A 19 -5.15 -2.35 0.27
C ALA A 19 -5.91 -3.49 -0.42
N GLN A 20 -5.19 -4.55 -0.82
CA GLN A 20 -5.78 -5.75 -1.41
C GLN A 20 -6.70 -6.46 -0.40
N LEU A 21 -6.25 -6.66 0.83
CA LEU A 21 -7.04 -7.32 1.88
C LEU A 21 -8.31 -6.53 2.23
N ALA A 22 -8.23 -5.21 2.27
CA ALA A 22 -9.34 -4.33 2.60
C ALA A 22 -10.26 -4.01 1.40
N GLY A 23 -9.90 -4.44 0.19
CA GLY A 23 -10.70 -4.18 -1.03
C GLY A 23 -10.72 -2.70 -1.45
N VAL A 24 -9.67 -1.94 -1.15
CA VAL A 24 -9.57 -0.50 -1.44
C VAL A 24 -8.31 -0.16 -2.25
N GLY A 25 -8.24 1.05 -2.80
CA GLY A 25 -7.03 1.56 -3.45
C GLY A 25 -5.90 1.84 -2.45
N THR A 26 -4.64 1.72 -2.89
CA THR A 26 -3.45 2.02 -2.06
C THR A 26 -3.41 3.47 -1.57
N MET A 27 -3.92 4.42 -2.37
CA MET A 27 -4.09 5.81 -1.96
C MET A 27 -5.03 5.95 -0.76
N THR A 28 -6.11 5.16 -0.69
CA THR A 28 -7.05 5.18 0.43
C THR A 28 -6.36 4.74 1.72
N VAL A 29 -5.59 3.66 1.70
CA VAL A 29 -4.79 3.23 2.86
C VAL A 29 -3.75 4.28 3.23
N SER A 30 -3.05 4.86 2.25
CA SER A 30 -2.09 5.94 2.51
C SER A 30 -2.74 7.16 3.16
N ARG A 31 -3.95 7.55 2.75
CA ARG A 31 -4.69 8.66 3.35
C ARG A 31 -5.20 8.29 4.74
N ALA A 32 -5.74 7.08 4.93
CA ALA A 32 -6.15 6.59 6.23
C ALA A 32 -5.01 6.64 7.26
N LEU A 33 -3.76 6.42 6.84
CA LEU A 33 -2.59 6.48 7.71
C LEU A 33 -2.05 7.90 7.95
N ARG A 34 -2.25 8.85 7.03
CA ARG A 34 -1.61 10.18 7.07
C ARG A 34 -2.57 11.33 7.36
N THR A 35 -3.79 11.24 6.85
CA THR A 35 -4.86 12.23 6.85
C THR A 35 -6.21 11.49 6.98
N PRO A 36 -6.43 10.75 8.09
CA PRO A 36 -7.60 9.89 8.26
C PRO A 36 -8.94 10.62 8.11
N GLU A 37 -8.99 11.90 8.45
CA GLU A 37 -10.16 12.77 8.30
C GLU A 37 -10.69 12.88 6.86
N GLN A 38 -9.87 12.51 5.85
CA GLN A 38 -10.29 12.48 4.45
C GLN A 38 -10.98 11.17 4.02
N VAL A 39 -11.02 10.15 4.88
CA VAL A 39 -11.56 8.82 4.55
C VAL A 39 -12.79 8.46 5.39
N PHE A 40 -12.85 8.91 6.64
CA PHE A 40 -13.94 8.60 7.58
C PHE A 40 -15.07 9.64 7.60
N ARG A 41 -15.14 10.49 6.57
CA ARG A 41 -16.19 11.51 6.42
C ARG A 41 -17.31 10.99 5.53
#